data_AF-A0A1D6H6P1-F1
#
_entry.id   AF-A0A1D6H6P1-F1
#
_cell.length_a   1.000
_cell.length_b   1.000
_cell.length_c   1.000
_cell.angle_alpha   90.00
_cell.angle_beta   90.00
_cell.angle_gamma   90.00
#
_symmetry.space_group_name_H-M   'P 1'
#
loop_
_entity.id
_entity.type
_entity.pdbx_description
1 polymer ?
#
loop_
_entity_poly.entity_id
_entity_poly.type
_entity_poly.pdbx_seq_one_letter_code
_entity_poly.pdbx_strand_id
1 'polypeptide(L)'
;MLLYRLLTIWQIRLGSVMCFGVTAGAYILTLFASKYRERVLGLILVSPLCKGPTWTEWLYSKVISNLLYYYGMCGLVKECLLQRYFSKEVQGFSELPESDIVQACRSLLDQRQSMNVWRFVQTMNQRYDLTEQLKLLQCRTLIFVGENSQFHAEAVHMTSKLDRRYCALVEVQACGSLVTEEQPHAMLIPMEYFFMGYGMYRPSQLDCSPRSPLSPFCISPDLLSPESMGVKLKPIKTRVRLEV
;
A
#
# COMPACT_ATOMS: atom_id res chain seq x y z
N MET A 1 14.14 17.00 12.57
CA MET A 1 12.76 16.56 12.27
C MET A 1 12.57 15.04 12.41
N LEU A 2 13.50 14.19 11.95
CA LEU A 2 13.53 12.75 12.26
C LEU A 2 13.60 12.44 13.78
N LEU A 3 14.31 13.28 14.55
CA LEU A 3 14.42 13.14 16.01
C LEU A 3 13.08 13.31 16.74
N TYR A 4 12.22 14.22 16.27
CA TYR A 4 10.91 14.51 16.90
C TYR A 4 9.87 13.40 16.65
N ARG A 5 9.95 12.70 15.50
CA ARG A 5 9.11 11.52 15.23
C ARG A 5 9.59 10.26 15.94
N LEU A 6 10.90 10.12 16.16
CA LEU A 6 11.42 9.09 17.08
C LEU A 6 10.99 9.37 18.53
N LEU A 7 10.96 10.65 18.94
CA LEU A 7 10.52 11.05 20.28
C LEU A 7 9.06 10.73 20.56
N THR A 8 8.16 10.79 19.56
CA THR A 8 6.74 10.48 19.76
C THR A 8 6.48 9.00 20.07
N ILE A 9 7.30 8.09 19.52
CA ILE A 9 7.29 6.66 19.90
C ILE A 9 7.90 6.44 21.29
N TRP A 10 8.80 7.32 21.74
CA TRP A 10 9.34 7.28 23.11
C TRP A 10 8.40 7.91 24.16
N GLN A 11 7.58 8.87 23.75
CA GLN A 11 6.68 9.62 24.63
C GLN A 11 5.35 8.88 24.87
N ILE A 12 4.98 7.96 23.97
CA ILE A 12 3.88 7.03 24.16
C ILE A 12 4.54 5.68 24.50
N ARG A 13 4.32 5.11 25.70
CA ARG A 13 4.88 3.81 26.15
C ARG A 13 4.30 2.62 25.35
N LEU A 14 4.43 2.61 24.03
CA LEU A 14 4.07 1.48 23.18
C LEU A 14 5.20 0.46 23.24
N GLY A 15 4.90 -0.75 23.73
CA GLY A 15 5.87 -1.84 23.83
C GLY A 15 6.38 -2.28 22.45
N SER A 16 5.45 -2.55 21.53
CA SER A 16 5.78 -2.94 20.15
C SER A 16 4.73 -2.40 19.18
N VAL A 17 5.16 -2.07 17.95
CA VAL A 17 4.34 -1.42 16.92
C VAL A 17 4.32 -2.25 15.63
N MET A 18 3.19 -2.22 14.92
CA MET A 18 3.12 -2.62 13.53
C MET A 18 3.21 -1.37 12.66
N CYS A 19 4.04 -1.42 11.62
CA CYS A 19 4.27 -0.26 10.77
C CYS A 19 3.65 -0.47 9.39
N PHE A 20 2.96 0.54 8.90
CA PHE A 20 2.40 0.59 7.55
C PHE A 20 3.02 1.76 6.78
N GLY A 21 3.60 1.49 5.61
CA GLY A 21 4.32 2.49 4.82
C GLY A 21 4.11 2.36 3.33
N VAL A 22 4.03 3.50 2.66
CA VAL A 22 3.91 3.59 1.20
C VAL A 22 5.15 4.28 0.63
N THR A 23 5.80 3.65 -0.34
CA THR A 23 6.97 4.15 -1.08
C THR A 23 8.10 4.69 -0.18
N ALA A 24 8.26 6.01 -0.10
CA ALA A 24 9.23 6.65 0.79
C ALA A 24 8.97 6.34 2.27
N GLY A 25 7.70 6.24 2.67
CA GLY A 25 7.31 5.81 4.01
C GLY A 25 7.73 4.38 4.29
N ALA A 26 7.62 3.48 3.30
CA ALA A 26 8.10 2.11 3.41
C ALA A 26 9.62 2.04 3.60
N TYR A 27 10.38 2.86 2.87
CA TYR A 27 11.83 2.98 3.03
C TYR A 27 12.23 3.41 4.45
N ILE A 28 11.60 4.48 4.96
CA ILE A 28 11.88 5.02 6.30
C ILE A 28 11.51 4.01 7.39
N LEU A 29 10.38 3.31 7.24
CA LEU A 29 9.94 2.31 8.21
C LEU A 29 10.81 1.06 8.20
N THR A 30 11.33 0.67 7.03
CA THR A 30 12.32 -0.40 6.90
C THR A 30 13.60 -0.03 7.64
N LEU A 31 14.12 1.19 7.43
CA LEU A 31 15.26 1.72 8.19
C LEU A 31 15.01 1.71 9.69
N PHE A 32 13.81 2.14 10.11
CA PHE A 32 13.41 2.14 11.51
C PHE A 32 13.39 0.73 12.10
N ALA A 33 12.81 -0.24 11.39
CA ALA A 33 12.76 -1.64 11.81
C ALA A 33 14.15 -2.29 11.87
N SER A 34 15.04 -1.96 10.94
CA SER A 34 16.43 -2.43 10.98
C SER A 34 17.20 -1.88 12.18
N LYS A 35 16.87 -0.67 12.65
CA LYS A 35 17.53 -0.04 13.80
C LYS A 35 16.91 -0.43 15.15
N TYR A 36 15.59 -0.59 15.21
CA TYR A 36 14.83 -0.83 16.43
C TYR A 36 14.02 -2.13 16.34
N ARG A 37 14.72 -3.26 16.14
CA ARG A 37 14.10 -4.58 15.91
C ARG A 37 13.12 -4.99 17.00
N GLU A 38 13.47 -4.77 18.27
CA GLU A 38 12.64 -5.17 19.42
C GLU A 38 11.30 -4.42 19.50
N ARG A 39 11.19 -3.27 18.82
CA ARG A 39 9.98 -2.44 18.85
C ARG A 39 9.06 -2.71 17.68
N VAL A 40 9.48 -3.41 16.63
CA VAL A 40 8.68 -3.61 15.41
C VAL A 40 8.19 -5.04 15.33
N LEU A 41 6.88 -5.24 15.51
CA LEU A 41 6.24 -6.56 15.39
C LEU A 41 6.17 -7.02 13.94
N GLY A 42 5.76 -6.13 13.04
CA GLY A 42 5.51 -6.43 11.64
C GLY A 42 5.51 -5.18 10.77
N LEU A 43 5.81 -5.39 9.49
CA LEU A 43 5.88 -4.35 8.47
C LEU A 43 4.88 -4.66 7.36
N ILE A 44 4.13 -3.64 6.95
CA ILE A 44 3.29 -3.68 5.75
C ILE A 44 3.79 -2.56 4.84
N LEU A 45 4.32 -2.92 3.68
CA LEU A 45 5.05 -2.04 2.79
C LEU A 45 4.38 -2.02 1.42
N VAL A 46 4.01 -0.85 0.91
CA VAL A 46 3.42 -0.69 -0.43
C VAL A 46 4.44 -0.01 -1.34
N SER A 47 4.76 -0.64 -2.46
CA SER A 47 5.76 -0.22 -3.44
C SER A 47 7.08 0.23 -2.78
N PRO A 48 7.74 -0.65 -1.98
CA PRO A 48 8.91 -0.26 -1.22
C PRO A 48 10.13 0.02 -2.10
N LEU A 49 11.04 0.80 -1.53
CA LEU A 49 12.36 1.12 -2.07
C LEU A 49 13.42 0.49 -1.17
N CYS A 50 14.46 -0.10 -1.75
CA CYS A 50 15.55 -0.71 -1.01
C CYS A 50 16.95 -0.30 -1.48
N LYS A 51 17.15 -0.01 -2.77
CA LYS A 51 18.48 0.32 -3.32
C LYS A 51 18.82 1.80 -3.20
N GLY A 52 20.05 2.17 -3.56
CA GLY A 52 20.35 3.54 -3.98
C GLY A 52 19.62 3.88 -5.30
N PRO A 53 19.43 5.18 -5.61
CA PRO A 53 18.78 5.58 -6.85
C PRO A 53 19.62 5.13 -8.06
N THR A 54 18.96 4.56 -9.07
CA THR A 54 19.58 4.27 -10.36
C THR A 54 19.95 5.57 -11.09
N TRP A 55 20.87 5.53 -12.06
CA TRP A 55 21.28 6.74 -12.79
C TRP A 55 20.11 7.44 -13.48
N THR A 56 19.17 6.66 -14.04
CA THR A 56 17.94 7.17 -14.67
C THR A 56 16.99 7.80 -13.65
N GLU A 57 16.77 7.16 -12.50
CA GLU A 57 15.96 7.72 -11.42
C GLU A 57 16.58 8.97 -10.82
N TRP A 58 17.91 9.00 -10.70
CA TRP A 58 18.65 10.16 -10.22
C TRP A 58 18.47 11.33 -11.17
N LEU A 59 18.62 11.11 -12.48
CA LEU A 59 18.43 12.13 -13.50
C LEU A 59 16.99 12.66 -13.48
N TYR A 60 16.01 11.75 -13.45
CA TYR A 60 14.60 12.12 -13.36
C TYR A 60 14.31 12.96 -12.10
N SER A 61 14.78 12.50 -10.94
CA SER A 61 14.61 13.21 -9.67
C SER A 61 15.32 14.57 -9.69
N LYS A 62 16.44 14.70 -10.41
CA LYS A 62 17.17 15.96 -10.59
C LYS A 62 16.39 16.95 -11.44
N VAL A 63 15.80 16.49 -12.56
CA VAL A 63 14.95 17.34 -13.42
C VAL A 63 13.74 17.83 -12.62
N ILE A 64 13.04 16.93 -11.92
CA ILE A 64 11.89 17.28 -11.08
C ILE A 64 12.29 18.25 -9.97
N SER A 65 13.41 18.00 -9.28
CA SER A 65 13.91 18.89 -8.23
C SER A 65 14.26 20.29 -8.77
N ASN A 66 14.87 20.38 -9.96
CA ASN A 66 15.14 21.66 -10.59
C ASN A 66 13.85 22.39 -11.00
N LEU A 67 12.88 21.68 -11.59
CA LEU A 67 11.57 22.26 -11.93
C LEU A 67 10.83 22.76 -10.68
N LEU A 68 10.83 21.99 -9.59
CA LEU A 68 10.27 22.40 -8.30
C LEU A 68 10.96 23.63 -7.71
N TYR A 69 12.27 23.76 -7.89
CA TYR A 69 13.03 24.90 -7.37
C TYR A 69 12.76 26.19 -8.15
N TYR A 70 12.74 26.13 -9.49
CA TYR A 70 12.55 27.30 -10.34
C TYR A 70 11.08 27.67 -10.57
N TYR A 71 10.20 26.68 -10.78
CA TYR A 71 8.80 26.88 -11.16
C TYR A 71 7.81 26.53 -10.05
N GLY A 72 8.26 25.96 -8.92
CA GLY A 72 7.38 25.54 -7.83
C GLY A 72 6.51 24.33 -8.19
N MET A 73 5.33 24.22 -7.56
CA MET A 73 4.33 23.18 -7.83
C MET A 73 3.53 23.50 -9.10
N CYS A 74 4.21 23.61 -10.25
CA CYS A 74 3.55 23.86 -11.53
C CYS A 74 2.82 22.61 -12.06
N GLY A 75 1.96 22.80 -13.08
CA GLY A 75 1.21 21.71 -13.73
C GLY A 75 2.08 20.54 -14.16
N LEU A 76 3.22 20.83 -14.83
CA LEU A 76 4.15 19.81 -15.31
C LEU A 76 4.77 18.97 -14.18
N VAL A 77 5.14 19.60 -13.06
CA VAL A 77 5.65 18.86 -11.88
C VAL A 77 4.58 17.94 -11.33
N LYS A 78 3.34 18.43 -11.22
CA LYS A 78 2.20 17.63 -10.73
C LYS A 78 1.97 16.43 -11.65
N GLU A 79 1.95 16.64 -12.95
CA GLU A 79 1.80 15.57 -13.95
C GLU A 79 2.93 14.54 -13.85
N CYS A 80 4.19 14.98 -13.75
CA CYS A 80 5.30 14.07 -13.56
C CYS A 80 5.20 13.25 -12.26
N LEU A 81 4.80 13.87 -11.15
CA LEU A 81 4.60 13.14 -9.89
C LEU A 81 3.45 12.13 -10.01
N LEU A 82 2.32 12.54 -10.59
CA LEU A 82 1.20 11.64 -10.82
C LEU A 82 1.60 10.47 -11.74
N GLN A 83 2.34 10.75 -12.81
CA GLN A 83 2.89 9.76 -13.73
C GLN A 83 3.79 8.73 -13.04
N ARG A 84 4.52 9.14 -12.00
CA ARG A 84 5.39 8.26 -11.23
C ARG A 84 4.61 7.33 -10.29
N TYR A 85 3.52 7.82 -9.70
CA TYR A 85 2.80 7.10 -8.65
C TYR A 85 1.59 6.31 -9.14
N PHE A 86 0.91 6.77 -10.19
CA PHE A 86 -0.30 6.13 -10.72
C PHE A 86 0.00 5.30 -11.98
N SER A 87 -0.87 4.33 -12.28
CA SER A 87 -0.87 3.61 -13.55
C SER A 87 -1.30 4.53 -14.71
N LYS A 88 -0.83 4.23 -15.92
CA LYS A 88 -1.24 4.94 -17.16
C LYS A 88 -2.74 4.84 -17.43
N GLU A 89 -3.35 3.73 -17.01
CA GLU A 89 -4.79 3.47 -17.16
C GLU A 89 -5.64 4.49 -16.38
N VAL A 90 -5.18 4.88 -15.20
CA VAL A 90 -5.91 5.79 -14.29
C VAL A 90 -5.69 7.27 -14.66
N GLN A 91 -4.61 7.56 -15.39
CA GLN A 91 -4.20 8.91 -15.80
C GLN A 91 -4.94 9.44 -17.04
N GLY A 92 -5.74 8.62 -17.74
CA GLY A 92 -6.59 9.08 -18.84
C GLY A 92 -5.82 9.57 -20.09
N PHE A 93 -4.77 8.86 -20.50
CA PHE A 93 -3.94 9.28 -21.65
C PHE A 93 -4.60 9.09 -23.05
N SER A 94 -5.84 8.62 -23.14
CA SER A 94 -6.61 8.53 -24.39
C SER A 94 -8.10 8.42 -24.09
N GLU A 95 -8.90 9.42 -24.51
CA GLU A 95 -10.38 9.48 -24.61
C GLU A 95 -11.23 9.10 -23.38
N LEU A 96 -10.65 8.58 -22.30
CA LEU A 96 -11.29 8.25 -21.04
C LEU A 96 -11.14 9.40 -20.03
N PRO A 97 -12.21 9.77 -19.30
CA PRO A 97 -12.13 10.79 -18.27
C PRO A 97 -11.10 10.41 -17.20
N GLU A 98 -10.31 11.40 -16.77
CA GLU A 98 -9.38 11.28 -15.65
C GLU A 98 -10.14 10.75 -14.42
N SER A 99 -9.57 9.76 -13.71
CA SER A 99 -10.20 9.20 -12.51
C SER A 99 -10.30 10.25 -11.40
N ASP A 100 -11.41 10.24 -10.66
CA ASP A 100 -11.66 11.11 -9.50
C ASP A 100 -10.51 11.08 -8.48
N ILE A 101 -9.82 9.94 -8.37
CA ILE A 101 -8.69 9.73 -7.45
C ILE A 101 -7.48 10.59 -7.89
N VAL A 102 -7.17 10.63 -9.18
CA VAL A 102 -6.04 11.40 -9.72
C VAL A 102 -6.36 12.89 -9.60
N GLN A 103 -7.60 13.29 -9.86
CA GLN A 103 -8.05 14.65 -9.65
C GLN A 103 -7.94 15.09 -8.18
N ALA A 104 -8.38 14.25 -7.24
CA ALA A 104 -8.24 14.50 -5.81
C ALA A 104 -6.76 14.62 -5.39
N CYS A 105 -5.90 13.73 -5.87
CA CYS A 105 -4.46 13.80 -5.62
C CYS A 105 -3.84 15.07 -6.22
N ARG A 106 -4.26 15.50 -7.40
CA ARG A 106 -3.81 16.76 -8.01
C ARG A 106 -4.18 17.96 -7.13
N SER A 107 -5.41 18.02 -6.63
CA SER A 107 -5.84 19.07 -5.69
C SER A 107 -5.07 19.02 -4.36
N LEU A 108 -4.73 17.84 -3.85
CA LEU A 108 -3.90 17.70 -2.65
C LEU A 108 -2.48 18.23 -2.88
N LEU A 109 -1.90 18.00 -4.05
CA LEU A 109 -0.58 18.53 -4.41
C LEU A 109 -0.58 20.06 -4.47
N ASP A 110 -1.67 20.69 -4.89
CA ASP A 110 -1.82 22.15 -4.92
C ASP A 110 -1.80 22.79 -3.53
N GLN A 111 -2.28 22.07 -2.52
CA GLN A 111 -2.27 22.55 -1.13
C GLN A 111 -0.89 22.41 -0.46
N ARG A 112 0.06 21.68 -1.07
CA ARG A 112 1.38 21.41 -0.46
C ARG A 112 2.37 22.53 -0.80
N GLN A 113 3.17 22.89 0.21
CA GLN A 113 4.25 23.87 0.05
C GLN A 113 5.37 23.29 -0.83
N SER A 114 5.66 23.95 -1.95
CA SER A 114 6.66 23.53 -2.95
C SER A 114 8.04 23.26 -2.34
N MET A 115 8.51 24.14 -1.45
CA MET A 115 9.80 23.98 -0.78
C MET A 115 9.86 22.71 0.08
N ASN A 116 8.77 22.31 0.73
CA ASN A 116 8.74 21.09 1.54
C ASN A 116 8.76 19.84 0.66
N VAL A 117 8.03 19.86 -0.46
CA VAL A 117 8.06 18.78 -1.45
C VAL A 117 9.45 18.66 -2.07
N TRP A 118 10.08 19.79 -2.41
CA TRP A 118 11.44 19.82 -2.94
C TRP A 118 12.45 19.19 -1.97
N ARG A 119 12.44 19.58 -0.69
CA ARG A 119 13.30 18.99 0.35
C ARG A 119 13.06 17.49 0.51
N PHE A 120 11.80 17.06 0.41
CA PHE A 120 11.44 15.65 0.48
C PHE A 120 11.99 14.84 -0.69
N VAL A 121 11.77 15.30 -1.93
CA VAL A 121 12.30 14.65 -3.14
C VAL A 121 13.83 14.60 -3.11
N GLN A 122 14.47 15.69 -2.69
CA GLN A 122 15.92 15.75 -2.55
C GLN A 122 16.44 14.73 -1.53
N THR A 123 15.78 14.61 -0.38
CA THR A 123 16.16 13.64 0.67
C THR A 123 16.01 12.21 0.16
N MET A 124 14.93 11.91 -0.56
CA MET A 124 14.71 10.58 -1.15
C MET A 124 15.73 10.25 -2.25
N ASN A 125 16.22 11.25 -2.97
CA ASN A 125 17.28 11.06 -3.97
C ASN A 125 18.67 10.78 -3.33
N GLN A 126 18.83 11.03 -2.03
CA GLN A 126 20.07 10.73 -1.29
C GLN A 126 19.95 9.46 -0.45
N ARG A 127 19.00 8.57 -0.80
CA ARG A 127 18.79 7.30 -0.12
C ARG A 127 20.01 6.38 -0.24
N TYR A 128 20.33 5.72 0.87
CA TYR A 128 21.36 4.68 0.94
C TYR A 128 20.76 3.29 0.67
N ASP A 129 21.59 2.38 0.18
CA ASP A 129 21.20 0.99 -0.03
C ASP A 129 20.92 0.29 1.32
N LEU A 130 19.75 -0.33 1.41
CA LEU A 130 19.27 -1.09 2.58
C LEU A 130 19.50 -2.59 2.47
N THR A 131 20.09 -3.07 1.37
CA THR A 131 20.18 -4.50 1.04
C THR A 131 20.83 -5.34 2.14
N GLU A 132 21.86 -4.82 2.81
CA GLU A 132 22.51 -5.54 3.91
C GLU A 132 21.69 -5.52 5.19
N GLN A 133 21.02 -4.41 5.50
CA GLN A 133 20.15 -4.31 6.67
C GLN A 133 18.90 -5.19 6.55
N LEU A 134 18.44 -5.46 5.32
CA LEU A 134 17.30 -6.34 5.04
C LEU A 134 17.58 -7.80 5.41
N LYS A 135 18.80 -8.30 5.17
CA LYS A 135 19.18 -9.68 5.55
C LYS A 135 19.08 -9.94 7.05
N LEU A 136 19.26 -8.88 7.83
CA LEU A 136 19.21 -8.93 9.29
C LEU A 136 17.78 -8.69 9.83
N LEU A 137 16.80 -8.42 8.97
CA LEU A 137 15.44 -8.09 9.37
C LEU A 137 14.66 -9.38 9.64
N GLN A 138 14.21 -9.56 10.89
CA GLN A 138 13.50 -10.76 11.35
C GLN A 138 11.99 -10.55 11.56
N CYS A 139 11.48 -9.33 11.34
CA CYS A 139 10.05 -9.06 11.47
C CYS A 139 9.29 -9.54 10.24
N ARG A 140 8.05 -10.03 10.42
CA ARG A 140 7.24 -10.41 9.26
C ARG A 140 6.90 -9.18 8.46
N THR A 141 7.08 -9.29 7.15
CA THR A 141 6.96 -8.19 6.20
C THR A 141 6.00 -8.61 5.10
N LEU A 142 4.90 -7.88 4.98
CA LEU A 142 3.97 -8.00 3.87
C LEU A 142 4.26 -6.88 2.87
N ILE A 143 4.57 -7.23 1.63
CA ILE A 143 4.91 -6.30 0.57
C ILE A 143 3.80 -6.31 -0.47
N PHE A 144 3.27 -5.15 -0.80
CA PHE A 144 2.35 -4.94 -1.91
C PHE A 144 3.06 -4.18 -3.01
N VAL A 145 2.85 -4.59 -4.26
CA VAL A 145 3.34 -3.84 -5.41
C VAL A 145 2.37 -3.96 -6.57
N GLY A 146 2.11 -2.86 -7.28
CA GLY A 146 1.35 -2.89 -8.51
C GLY A 146 2.21 -3.41 -9.66
N GLU A 147 1.61 -4.15 -10.58
CA GLU A 147 2.27 -4.66 -11.79
C GLU A 147 2.81 -3.52 -12.68
N ASN A 148 2.06 -2.42 -12.80
CA ASN A 148 2.43 -1.24 -13.58
C ASN A 148 3.25 -0.21 -12.76
N SER A 149 3.72 -0.59 -11.56
CA SER A 149 4.51 0.28 -10.68
C SER A 149 5.94 0.47 -11.20
N GLN A 150 6.43 1.72 -11.18
CA GLN A 150 7.85 2.00 -11.46
C GLN A 150 8.79 1.38 -10.40
N PHE A 151 8.25 0.97 -9.26
CA PHE A 151 9.00 0.37 -8.15
C PHE A 151 8.91 -1.16 -8.12
N HIS A 152 8.29 -1.78 -9.13
CA HIS A 152 8.10 -3.23 -9.21
C HIS A 152 9.43 -4.00 -9.07
N ALA A 153 10.44 -3.64 -9.87
CA ALA A 153 11.75 -4.28 -9.82
C ALA A 153 12.45 -4.12 -8.46
N GLU A 154 12.22 -3.01 -7.76
CA GLU A 154 12.76 -2.79 -6.41
C GLU A 154 12.05 -3.63 -5.35
N ALA A 155 10.72 -3.77 -5.42
CA ALA A 155 9.94 -4.58 -4.50
C ALA A 155 10.28 -6.08 -4.63
N VAL A 156 10.41 -6.57 -5.86
CA VAL A 156 10.86 -7.95 -6.13
C VAL A 156 12.28 -8.16 -5.62
N HIS A 157 13.18 -7.19 -5.85
CA HIS A 157 14.54 -7.26 -5.31
C HIS A 157 14.54 -7.28 -3.78
N MET A 158 13.76 -6.43 -3.12
CA MET A 158 13.64 -6.41 -1.66
C MET A 158 13.19 -7.78 -1.11
N THR A 159 12.18 -8.37 -1.76
CA THR A 159 11.66 -9.71 -1.43
C THR A 159 12.74 -10.78 -1.57
N SER A 160 13.59 -10.69 -2.60
CA SER A 160 14.69 -11.64 -2.80
C SER A 160 15.78 -11.60 -1.72
N LYS A 161 15.87 -10.49 -0.98
CA LYS A 161 16.88 -10.27 0.08
C LYS A 161 16.35 -10.57 1.48
N LEU A 162 15.04 -10.58 1.65
CA LEU A 162 14.37 -10.95 2.90
C LEU A 162 14.25 -12.48 2.99
N ASP A 163 14.21 -13.00 4.23
CA ASP A 163 13.95 -14.42 4.46
C ASP A 163 12.50 -14.75 4.05
N ARG A 164 12.34 -15.74 3.15
CA ARG A 164 11.05 -16.17 2.61
C ARG A 164 10.08 -16.68 3.68
N ARG A 165 10.56 -17.05 4.87
CA ARG A 165 9.71 -17.44 6.01
C ARG A 165 8.99 -16.28 6.66
N TYR A 166 9.55 -15.08 6.55
CA TYR A 166 9.02 -13.86 7.18
C TYR A 166 8.47 -12.86 6.16
N CYS A 167 8.69 -13.08 4.86
CA CYS A 167 8.27 -12.16 3.81
C CYS A 167 7.16 -12.75 2.94
N ALA A 168 6.14 -11.95 2.63
CA ALA A 168 5.13 -12.25 1.62
C ALA A 168 5.04 -11.09 0.62
N LEU A 169 5.01 -11.40 -0.67
CA LEU A 169 4.85 -10.42 -1.76
C LEU A 169 3.49 -10.63 -2.42
N VAL A 170 2.73 -9.54 -2.56
CA VAL A 170 1.44 -9.49 -3.24
C VAL A 170 1.57 -8.54 -4.41
N GLU A 171 1.44 -9.10 -5.61
CA GLU A 171 1.45 -8.35 -6.85
C GLU A 171 0.00 -8.06 -7.27
N VAL A 172 -0.33 -6.78 -7.39
CA VAL A 172 -1.67 -6.33 -7.75
C VAL A 172 -1.70 -5.99 -9.24
N GLN A 173 -2.52 -6.73 -9.97
CA GLN A 173 -2.65 -6.63 -11.43
C GLN A 173 -3.27 -5.29 -11.83
N ALA A 174 -2.86 -4.77 -12.99
CA ALA A 174 -3.38 -3.50 -13.55
C ALA A 174 -3.33 -2.30 -12.57
N CYS A 175 -2.37 -2.29 -11.64
CA CYS A 175 -2.25 -1.26 -10.60
C CYS A 175 -0.90 -0.54 -10.67
N GLY A 176 -0.91 0.76 -10.40
CA GLY A 176 0.27 1.60 -10.28
C GLY A 176 1.00 1.44 -8.95
N SER A 177 1.79 2.45 -8.57
CA SER A 177 2.58 2.41 -7.33
C SER A 177 1.73 2.56 -6.07
N LEU A 178 0.60 3.29 -6.15
CA LEU A 178 -0.31 3.57 -5.03
C LEU A 178 -1.47 2.57 -4.97
N VAL A 179 -1.15 1.32 -4.62
CA VAL A 179 -2.14 0.24 -4.43
C VAL A 179 -3.25 0.65 -3.44
N THR A 180 -2.91 1.45 -2.43
CA THR A 180 -3.86 1.94 -1.42
C THR A 180 -4.98 2.79 -2.00
N GLU A 181 -4.69 3.55 -3.06
CA GLU A 181 -5.66 4.46 -3.67
C GLU A 181 -6.33 3.81 -4.88
N GLU A 182 -5.57 3.11 -5.73
CA GLU A 182 -6.12 2.50 -6.95
C GLU A 182 -6.94 1.24 -6.65
N GLN A 183 -6.44 0.34 -5.80
CA GLN A 183 -7.06 -0.96 -5.52
C GLN A 183 -6.97 -1.36 -4.03
N PRO A 184 -7.61 -0.62 -3.12
CA PRO A 184 -7.58 -0.93 -1.69
C PRO A 184 -8.19 -2.31 -1.35
N HIS A 185 -9.14 -2.77 -2.16
CA HIS A 185 -9.80 -4.08 -1.99
C HIS A 185 -8.82 -5.25 -2.12
N ALA A 186 -7.81 -5.14 -2.99
CA ALA A 186 -6.77 -6.16 -3.14
C ALA A 186 -5.90 -6.32 -1.88
N MET A 187 -5.88 -5.32 -1.00
CA MET A 187 -5.10 -5.34 0.23
C MET A 187 -5.82 -6.02 1.40
N LEU A 188 -7.15 -6.11 1.37
CA LEU A 188 -7.96 -6.57 2.50
C LEU A 188 -7.61 -8.01 2.92
N ILE A 189 -7.70 -8.95 1.97
CA ILE A 189 -7.49 -10.37 2.25
C ILE A 189 -6.04 -10.65 2.71
N PRO A 190 -4.98 -10.16 2.03
CA PRO A 190 -3.62 -10.40 2.51
C PRO A 190 -3.31 -9.73 3.85
N MET A 191 -3.90 -8.56 4.13
CA MET A 191 -3.76 -7.92 5.45
C MET A 191 -4.45 -8.73 6.55
N GLU A 192 -5.63 -9.28 6.28
CA GLU A 192 -6.34 -10.17 7.20
C GLU A 192 -5.49 -11.39 7.55
N TYR A 193 -4.98 -12.10 6.54
CA TYR A 193 -4.07 -13.24 6.74
C TYR A 193 -2.80 -12.85 7.50
N PHE A 194 -2.25 -11.66 7.24
CA PHE A 194 -1.08 -11.17 7.96
C PHE A 194 -1.39 -10.98 9.44
N PHE A 195 -2.51 -10.33 9.79
CA PHE A 195 -2.92 -10.15 11.19
C PHE A 195 -3.32 -11.45 11.88
N MET A 196 -3.95 -12.39 11.16
CA MET A 196 -4.22 -13.75 11.64
C MET A 196 -2.92 -14.44 12.06
N GLY A 197 -1.84 -14.26 11.30
CA GLY A 197 -0.53 -14.81 11.64
C GLY A 197 0.03 -14.31 12.98
N TYR A 198 -0.42 -13.15 13.47
CA TYR A 198 -0.05 -12.60 14.78
C TYR A 198 -1.07 -12.92 15.88
N GLY A 199 -2.13 -13.68 15.58
CA GLY A 199 -3.23 -13.93 16.53
C GLY A 199 -4.08 -12.67 16.83
N MET A 200 -3.91 -11.61 16.04
CA MET A 200 -4.64 -10.34 16.19
C MET A 200 -5.98 -10.33 15.45
N TYR A 201 -6.29 -11.41 14.74
CA TYR A 201 -7.57 -11.56 14.08
C TYR A 201 -8.61 -12.04 15.07
N ARG A 202 -9.56 -11.16 15.36
CA ARG A 202 -10.83 -11.53 15.94
C ARG A 202 -11.81 -11.60 14.77
N PRO A 203 -12.46 -12.74 14.50
CA PRO A 203 -13.57 -12.76 13.57
C PRO A 203 -14.51 -11.64 13.97
N SER A 204 -14.95 -10.83 13.02
CA SER A 204 -16.01 -9.87 13.25
C SER A 204 -17.19 -10.69 13.76
N GLN A 205 -17.36 -10.76 15.09
CA GLN A 205 -18.64 -11.09 15.66
C GLN A 205 -19.48 -9.89 15.25
N LEU A 206 -20.19 -10.04 14.13
CA LEU A 206 -21.41 -9.31 13.90
C LEU A 206 -22.31 -9.67 15.07
N ASP A 207 -22.07 -9.02 16.22
CA ASP A 207 -23.02 -8.93 17.30
C ASP A 207 -24.17 -8.14 16.68
N CYS A 208 -25.10 -8.85 16.05
CA CYS A 208 -26.47 -8.40 15.90
C CYS A 208 -27.03 -8.25 17.32
N SER A 209 -26.56 -7.23 18.04
CA SER A 209 -27.23 -6.73 19.21
C SER A 209 -28.55 -6.14 18.70
N PRO A 210 -29.71 -6.64 19.13
CA PRO A 210 -31.01 -6.25 18.60
C PRO A 210 -31.43 -4.82 19.01
N ARG A 211 -30.51 -3.96 19.47
CA ARG A 211 -30.81 -2.67 20.11
C ARG A 211 -30.22 -1.42 19.45
N SER A 212 -29.73 -1.49 18.21
CA SER A 212 -29.18 -0.31 17.53
C SER A 212 -29.82 -0.11 16.14
N PRO A 213 -30.60 0.97 15.91
CA PRO A 213 -31.35 1.16 14.65
C PRO A 213 -30.53 1.78 13.50
N LEU A 214 -29.20 1.85 13.59
CA LEU A 214 -28.37 2.62 12.64
C LEU A 214 -27.14 1.90 12.08
N SER A 215 -27.02 0.58 12.20
CA SER A 215 -25.98 -0.17 11.46
C SER A 215 -26.48 -0.57 10.06
N PRO A 216 -25.66 -0.46 8.99
CA PRO A 216 -26.05 -0.90 7.67
C PRO A 216 -26.39 -2.40 7.71
N PHE A 217 -27.50 -2.77 7.09
CA PHE A 217 -28.03 -4.13 7.07
C PHE A 217 -27.06 -5.08 6.33
N CYS A 218 -26.13 -5.69 7.05
CA CYS A 218 -25.44 -6.88 6.56
C CYS A 218 -26.35 -8.09 6.82
N ILE A 219 -26.98 -8.59 5.77
CA ILE A 219 -27.70 -9.87 5.79
C ILE A 219 -26.65 -10.96 5.97
N SER A 220 -26.78 -11.76 7.04
CA SER A 220 -25.90 -12.92 7.25
C SER A 220 -26.01 -13.89 6.06
N PRO A 221 -24.90 -14.46 5.54
CA PRO A 221 -24.94 -15.45 4.45
C PRO A 221 -25.88 -16.63 4.74
N ASP A 222 -26.04 -16.99 6.02
CA ASP A 222 -26.89 -18.10 6.46
C ASP A 222 -28.40 -17.81 6.27
N LEU A 223 -28.80 -16.53 6.22
CA LEU A 223 -30.18 -16.10 5.92
C LEU A 223 -30.52 -16.15 4.42
N LEU A 224 -29.51 -16.32 3.56
CA LEU A 224 -29.69 -16.53 2.13
C LEU A 224 -29.73 -18.03 1.77
N SER A 225 -29.57 -18.91 2.76
CA SER A 225 -29.78 -20.34 2.53
C SER A 225 -31.26 -20.60 2.22
N PRO A 226 -31.57 -21.43 1.21
CA PRO A 226 -32.95 -21.72 0.83
C PRO A 226 -33.75 -22.39 1.95
N GLU A 227 -33.06 -23.05 2.90
CA GLU A 227 -33.63 -23.68 4.09
C GLU A 227 -34.10 -22.65 5.13
N SER A 228 -33.39 -21.53 5.30
CA SER A 228 -33.74 -20.48 6.27
C SER A 228 -34.79 -19.50 5.75
N MET A 229 -34.92 -19.33 4.43
CA MET A 229 -35.98 -18.51 3.81
C MET A 229 -37.36 -19.20 3.78
N GLY A 230 -37.50 -20.43 4.29
CA GLY A 230 -38.78 -21.16 4.29
C GLY A 230 -39.27 -21.54 2.88
N VAL A 231 -38.41 -21.39 1.87
CA VAL A 231 -38.74 -21.70 0.48
C VAL A 231 -38.42 -23.17 0.22
N LYS A 232 -39.45 -24.02 0.15
CA LYS A 232 -39.32 -25.40 -0.36
C LYS A 232 -39.01 -25.34 -1.87
N LEU A 233 -37.75 -25.15 -2.23
CA LEU A 233 -37.30 -25.32 -3.61
C LEU A 233 -37.37 -26.82 -3.95
N LYS A 234 -38.34 -27.19 -4.80
CA LYS A 234 -38.31 -28.50 -5.43
C LYS A 234 -37.10 -28.53 -6.38
N PRO A 235 -36.21 -29.53 -6.30
CA PRO A 235 -35.08 -29.62 -7.21
C PRO A 235 -35.58 -29.75 -8.64
N ILE A 236 -35.28 -28.77 -9.48
CA ILE A 236 -35.50 -28.86 -10.92
C ILE A 236 -34.45 -29.84 -11.43
N LYS A 237 -34.87 -31.04 -11.84
CA LYS A 237 -34.00 -32.01 -12.51
C LYS A 237 -33.65 -31.47 -13.90
N THR A 238 -32.58 -30.70 -14.01
CA THR A 238 -31.94 -30.44 -15.30
C THR A 238 -31.16 -31.70 -15.70
N ARG A 239 -31.70 -32.44 -16.67
CA ARG A 239 -30.92 -33.44 -17.40
C ARG A 239 -29.90 -32.68 -18.24
N VAL A 240 -28.69 -32.51 -17.72
CA VAL A 240 -27.53 -32.16 -18.54
C VAL A 240 -27.15 -33.43 -19.31
N ARG A 241 -27.34 -33.42 -20.63
CA ARG A 241 -26.72 -34.42 -21.51
C ARG A 241 -25.23 -34.09 -21.54
N LEU A 242 -24.41 -34.98 -20.97
CA LEU A 242 -23.00 -35.05 -21.31
C LEU A 242 -22.92 -35.62 -22.73
N GLU A 243 -22.63 -34.77 -23.70
CA GLU A 243 -22.08 -35.25 -24.97
C GLU A 243 -20.59 -35.54 -24.76
N VAL A 244 -20.21 -36.75 -25.18
CA VAL A 244 -18.86 -37.32 -25.16
C VAL A 244 -18.02 -36.70 -26.27
#